data_AF-A0A7C5QWG4-F1
#
_entry.id   AF-A0A7C5QWG4-F1
#
_cell.length_a   1.000
_cell.length_b   1.000
_cell.length_c   1.000
_cell.angle_alpha   90.00
_cell.angle_beta   90.00
_cell.angle_gamma   90.00
#
_symmetry.space_group_name_H-M   'P 1'
#
loop_
_entity.id
_entity.type
_entity.pdbx_description
1 polymer ?
#
loop_
_entity_poly.entity_id
_entity_poly.type
_entity_poly.pdbx_seq_one_letter_code
_entity_poly.pdbx_strand_id
1 'polypeptide(L)'
;FGPLGDPRYKEYVNDILFSGQHLLALINDILDMSKIEAGKMVLNTEIMFMHEMVEQVVRIVRGKAEEAQLNLVTDIQPVKEIEADPRAVKQVLLNLMTNAIKFTPEGGTVSVSVAEKQTGLIISVSDTGIGISEENIERLAKPFEQVIDRNTKSKEGTGLGLVLSKSLVELHGGNFKINSEVDVGTTVTFTLPNTPAPPKEEEPEVTDVSNEFSKLADDIADILETSENEAMVDEGTVSYAYQQPVFTEETPDEQYHHDETGNSRPAA
;
A
#
# COMPACT_ATOMS: atom_id res chain seq x y z
N PHE A 1 -28.06 24.31 27.25
CA PHE A 1 -28.42 23.26 26.28
C PHE A 1 -29.59 23.78 25.44
N GLY A 2 -29.44 23.80 24.11
CA GLY A 2 -30.44 24.32 23.18
C GLY A 2 -31.44 23.26 22.71
N PRO A 3 -32.53 23.66 22.05
CA PRO A 3 -33.55 22.72 21.58
C PRO A 3 -33.01 21.79 20.49
N LEU A 4 -33.32 20.49 20.59
CA LEU A 4 -33.03 19.51 19.53
C LEU A 4 -33.64 20.00 18.20
N GLY A 5 -32.84 20.00 17.13
CA GLY A 5 -33.24 20.50 15.80
C GLY A 5 -32.55 21.80 15.34
N ASP A 6 -31.68 22.38 16.16
CA ASP A 6 -30.84 23.52 15.75
C ASP A 6 -29.91 23.12 14.58
N PRO A 7 -29.86 23.88 13.47
CA PRO A 7 -28.96 23.62 12.34
C PRO A 7 -27.49 23.43 12.74
N ARG A 8 -27.05 24.10 13.81
CA ARG A 8 -25.68 23.97 14.35
C ARG A 8 -25.36 22.57 14.85
N TYR A 9 -26.36 21.80 15.29
CA TYR A 9 -26.15 20.40 15.67
C TYR A 9 -25.85 19.51 14.47
N LYS A 10 -26.39 19.81 13.29
CA LYS A 10 -26.02 19.11 12.06
C LYS A 10 -24.59 19.45 11.65
N GLU A 11 -24.20 20.71 11.75
CA GLU A 11 -22.81 21.14 11.52
C GLU A 11 -21.85 20.41 12.47
N TYR A 12 -22.11 20.42 13.78
CA TYR A 12 -21.25 19.71 14.74
C TYR A 12 -21.17 18.20 14.49
N VAL A 13 -22.29 17.56 14.14
CA VAL A 13 -22.29 16.12 13.81
C VAL A 13 -21.48 15.85 12.55
N ASN A 14 -21.58 16.71 11.53
CA ASN A 14 -20.79 16.60 10.31
C ASN A 14 -19.29 16.84 10.59
N ASP A 15 -18.94 17.82 11.40
CA ASP A 15 -17.55 18.12 11.78
C ASP A 15 -16.91 16.98 12.57
N ILE A 16 -17.66 16.40 13.52
CA ILE A 16 -17.22 15.23 14.29
C ILE A 16 -17.06 14.01 13.38
N LEU A 17 -18.03 13.76 12.49
CA LEU A 17 -17.97 12.65 11.55
C LEU A 17 -16.77 12.79 10.60
N PHE A 18 -16.55 13.98 10.05
CA PHE A 18 -15.42 14.30 9.18
C PHE A 18 -14.09 14.07 9.90
N SER A 19 -13.96 14.60 11.12
CA SER A 19 -12.76 14.45 11.95
C SER A 19 -12.51 12.98 12.33
N GLY A 20 -13.55 12.21 12.64
CA GLY A 20 -13.44 10.78 12.93
C GLY A 20 -13.01 9.95 11.72
N GLN A 21 -13.56 10.23 10.55
CA GLN A 21 -13.15 9.60 9.29
C GLN A 21 -11.71 9.96 8.93
N HIS A 22 -11.31 11.21 9.14
CA HIS A 22 -9.94 11.66 8.89
C HIS A 22 -8.93 10.98 9.80
N LEU A 23 -9.23 10.88 11.10
CA LEU A 23 -8.37 10.18 12.07
C LEU A 23 -8.24 8.69 11.73
N LEU A 24 -9.32 8.04 11.32
CA LEU A 24 -9.28 6.63 10.92
C LEU A 24 -8.41 6.43 9.67
N ALA A 25 -8.51 7.32 8.68
CA ALA A 25 -7.66 7.28 7.49
C ALA A 25 -6.18 7.42 7.86
N LEU A 26 -5.86 8.37 8.75
CA LEU A 26 -4.52 8.56 9.31
C LEU A 26 -3.97 7.31 10.01
N ILE A 27 -4.78 6.67 10.85
CA ILE A 27 -4.38 5.44 11.55
C ILE A 27 -4.11 4.32 10.55
N ASN A 28 -4.97 4.16 9.54
CA ASN A 28 -4.78 3.15 8.51
C ASN A 28 -3.50 3.41 7.69
N ASP A 29 -3.25 4.67 7.29
CA ASP A 29 -2.02 5.03 6.57
C ASP A 29 -0.76 4.69 7.39
N ILE A 30 -0.77 4.93 8.70
CA ILE A 30 0.34 4.59 9.60
C ILE A 30 0.51 3.07 9.72
N LEU A 31 -0.58 2.33 9.87
CA LEU A 31 -0.55 0.87 9.98
C LEU A 31 -0.04 0.22 8.69
N ASP A 32 -0.47 0.74 7.54
CA ASP A 32 -0.02 0.24 6.24
C ASP A 32 1.46 0.56 6.03
N MET A 33 1.90 1.78 6.32
CA MET A 33 3.33 2.11 6.27
C MET A 33 4.16 1.22 7.20
N SER A 34 3.70 0.96 8.42
CA SER A 34 4.39 0.08 9.37
C SER A 34 4.49 -1.37 8.87
N LYS A 35 3.48 -1.87 8.17
CA LYS A 35 3.52 -3.21 7.56
C LYS A 35 4.48 -3.27 6.38
N ILE A 36 4.52 -2.21 5.57
CA ILE A 36 5.44 -2.09 4.43
C ILE A 36 6.88 -2.07 4.93
N GLU A 37 7.22 -1.19 5.88
CA GLU A 37 8.57 -1.08 6.46
C GLU A 37 9.03 -2.37 7.14
N ALA A 38 8.10 -3.14 7.71
CA ALA A 38 8.39 -4.44 8.30
C ALA A 38 8.46 -5.59 7.28
N GLY A 39 8.26 -5.33 5.98
CA GLY A 39 8.19 -6.37 4.93
C GLY A 39 6.99 -7.32 5.06
N LYS A 40 5.97 -6.94 5.85
CA LYS A 40 4.80 -7.77 6.18
C LYS A 40 3.58 -7.49 5.32
N MET A 41 3.64 -6.48 4.46
CA MET A 41 2.53 -6.18 3.55
C MET A 41 2.54 -7.18 2.39
N VAL A 42 1.45 -7.93 2.27
CA VAL A 42 1.22 -8.86 1.17
C VAL A 42 0.13 -8.28 0.28
N LEU A 43 0.43 -8.15 -1.01
CA LEU A 43 -0.56 -7.75 -2.02
C LEU A 43 -1.50 -8.92 -2.30
N ASN A 44 -2.80 -8.63 -2.38
CA ASN A 44 -3.79 -9.60 -2.80
C ASN A 44 -4.14 -9.36 -4.26
N THR A 45 -3.34 -9.92 -5.16
CA THR A 45 -3.45 -9.66 -6.60
C THR A 45 -4.55 -10.46 -7.27
N GLU A 46 -5.23 -9.83 -8.21
CA GLU A 46 -6.22 -10.44 -9.09
C GLU A 46 -6.15 -9.81 -10.48
N ILE A 47 -6.75 -10.49 -11.47
CA ILE A 47 -6.88 -9.92 -12.82
C ILE A 47 -7.82 -8.72 -12.76
N MET A 48 -7.34 -7.57 -13.24
CA MET A 48 -8.10 -6.33 -13.20
C MET A 48 -8.01 -5.53 -14.50
N PHE A 49 -9.08 -4.80 -14.78
CA PHE A 49 -9.17 -3.87 -15.90
C PHE A 49 -8.93 -2.44 -15.42
N MET A 50 -7.84 -1.82 -15.89
CA MET A 50 -7.47 -0.47 -15.45
C MET A 50 -8.52 0.59 -15.82
N HIS A 51 -9.23 0.43 -16.93
CA HIS A 51 -10.28 1.37 -17.32
C HIS A 51 -11.44 1.40 -16.31
N GLU A 52 -11.89 0.24 -15.83
CA GLU A 52 -12.94 0.15 -14.80
C GLU A 52 -12.48 0.78 -13.48
N MET A 53 -11.22 0.56 -13.11
CA MET A 53 -10.63 1.15 -11.91
C MET A 53 -10.60 2.68 -12.00
N VAL A 54 -10.14 3.24 -13.11
CA VAL A 54 -10.11 4.69 -13.31
C VAL A 54 -11.53 5.27 -13.31
N GLU A 55 -12.50 4.63 -13.96
CA GLU A 55 -13.91 5.07 -13.94
C GLU A 55 -14.48 5.11 -12.51
N GLN A 56 -14.21 4.10 -11.69
CA GLN A 56 -14.63 4.08 -10.29
C GLN A 56 -14.03 5.25 -9.51
N VAL A 57 -12.73 5.51 -9.65
CA VAL A 57 -12.03 6.59 -8.95
C VAL A 57 -12.56 7.95 -9.40
N VAL A 58 -12.71 8.15 -10.71
CA VAL A 58 -13.27 9.37 -11.31
C VAL A 58 -14.67 9.65 -10.76
N ARG A 59 -15.52 8.62 -10.63
CA ARG A 59 -16.85 8.77 -10.04
C ARG A 59 -16.81 9.23 -8.60
N ILE A 60 -15.85 8.76 -7.81
CA ILE A 60 -15.68 9.15 -6.40
C ILE A 60 -15.24 10.61 -6.28
N VAL A 61 -14.30 11.05 -7.13
CA VAL A 61 -13.71 12.40 -7.00
C VAL A 61 -14.48 13.48 -7.77
N ARG A 62 -15.41 13.10 -8.65
CA ARG A 62 -16.19 14.02 -9.49
C ARG A 62 -16.86 15.14 -8.69
N GLY A 63 -17.55 14.82 -7.61
CA GLY A 63 -18.22 15.82 -6.78
C GLY A 63 -17.25 16.86 -6.20
N LYS A 64 -16.08 16.40 -5.72
CA LYS A 64 -15.04 17.30 -5.21
C LYS A 64 -14.44 18.19 -6.30
N ALA A 65 -14.25 17.64 -7.50
CA ALA A 65 -13.75 18.41 -8.64
C ALA A 65 -14.76 19.47 -9.09
N GLU A 66 -16.05 19.14 -9.11
CA GLU A 66 -17.14 20.08 -9.43
C GLU A 66 -17.27 21.19 -8.38
N GLU A 67 -17.20 20.84 -7.09
CA GLU A 67 -17.18 21.81 -5.98
C GLU A 67 -15.96 22.74 -6.04
N ALA A 68 -14.81 22.22 -6.46
CA ALA A 68 -13.58 23.00 -6.69
C ALA A 68 -13.56 23.70 -8.07
N GLN A 69 -14.61 23.57 -8.88
CA GLN A 69 -14.76 24.17 -10.20
C GLN A 69 -13.60 23.82 -11.15
N LEU A 70 -13.21 22.55 -11.16
CA LEU A 70 -12.13 22.00 -11.98
C LEU A 70 -12.65 21.20 -13.17
N ASN A 71 -11.90 21.23 -14.27
CA ASN A 71 -12.13 20.35 -15.40
C ASN A 71 -11.48 18.99 -15.13
N LEU A 72 -12.26 17.92 -15.20
CA LEU A 72 -11.77 16.55 -15.03
C LEU A 72 -11.73 15.83 -16.38
N VAL A 73 -10.54 15.39 -16.80
CA VAL A 73 -10.28 14.78 -18.11
C VAL A 73 -9.78 13.34 -17.93
N THR A 74 -10.28 12.43 -18.76
CA THR A 74 -9.86 11.02 -18.77
C THR A 74 -9.40 10.65 -20.17
N ASP A 75 -8.16 10.19 -20.29
CA ASP A 75 -7.58 9.67 -21.54
C ASP A 75 -7.14 8.22 -21.34
N ILE A 76 -8.09 7.31 -21.53
CA ILE A 76 -7.87 5.87 -21.31
C ILE A 76 -7.75 5.22 -22.68
N GLN A 77 -6.52 4.85 -23.06
CA GLN A 77 -6.29 4.05 -24.25
C GLN A 77 -6.78 2.61 -24.02
N PRO A 78 -7.15 1.86 -25.07
CA PRO A 78 -7.40 0.43 -24.94
C PRO A 78 -6.13 -0.27 -24.42
N VAL A 79 -6.25 -0.90 -23.25
CA VAL A 79 -5.14 -1.60 -22.60
C VAL A 79 -5.57 -3.00 -22.17
N LYS A 80 -4.62 -3.93 -22.13
CA LYS A 80 -4.82 -5.27 -21.57
C LYS A 80 -5.11 -5.24 -20.07
N GLU A 81 -5.72 -6.33 -19.60
CA GLU A 81 -5.80 -6.66 -18.19
C GLU A 81 -4.40 -6.91 -17.61
N ILE A 82 -4.25 -6.60 -16.33
CA ILE A 82 -3.04 -6.87 -15.55
C ILE A 82 -3.41 -7.61 -14.27
N GLU A 83 -2.44 -8.30 -13.69
CA GLU A 83 -2.55 -8.81 -12.34
C GLU A 83 -2.01 -7.76 -11.35
N ALA A 84 -2.87 -7.28 -10.45
CA ALA A 84 -2.51 -6.31 -9.41
C ALA A 84 -3.51 -6.38 -8.25
N ASP A 85 -3.20 -5.77 -7.10
CA ASP A 85 -4.13 -5.63 -5.99
C ASP A 85 -5.07 -4.43 -6.23
N PRO A 86 -6.38 -4.63 -6.49
CA PRO A 86 -7.26 -3.53 -6.87
C PRO A 86 -7.51 -2.55 -5.72
N ARG A 87 -7.37 -2.98 -4.47
CA ARG A 87 -7.53 -2.10 -3.31
C ARG A 87 -6.35 -1.13 -3.23
N ALA A 88 -5.14 -1.66 -3.37
CA ALA A 88 -3.92 -0.86 -3.40
C ALA A 88 -3.91 0.11 -4.59
N VAL A 89 -4.22 -0.36 -5.80
CA VAL A 89 -4.27 0.50 -7.00
C VAL A 89 -5.31 1.61 -6.85
N LYS A 90 -6.49 1.29 -6.30
CA LYS A 90 -7.54 2.28 -6.02
C LYS A 90 -7.05 3.34 -5.03
N GLN A 91 -6.33 2.93 -3.98
CA GLN A 91 -5.77 3.84 -2.98
C GLN A 91 -4.73 4.78 -3.59
N VAL A 92 -3.81 4.25 -4.41
CA VAL A 92 -2.85 5.07 -5.18
C VAL A 92 -3.60 6.11 -6.00
N LEU A 93 -4.54 5.70 -6.85
CA LEU A 93 -5.29 6.61 -7.72
C LEU A 93 -6.09 7.64 -6.94
N LEU A 94 -6.76 7.26 -5.85
CA LEU A 94 -7.50 8.20 -4.99
C LEU A 94 -6.57 9.23 -4.36
N ASN A 95 -5.42 8.80 -3.83
CA ASN A 95 -4.43 9.71 -3.24
C ASN A 95 -3.92 10.72 -4.27
N LEU A 96 -3.58 10.26 -5.48
CA LEU A 96 -3.10 11.14 -6.54
C LEU A 96 -4.18 12.10 -7.05
N MET A 97 -5.38 11.59 -7.35
CA MET A 97 -6.48 12.42 -7.87
C MET A 97 -6.98 13.44 -6.84
N THR A 98 -7.04 13.07 -5.55
CA THR A 98 -7.45 14.01 -4.50
C THR A 98 -6.39 15.07 -4.24
N ASN A 99 -5.10 14.73 -4.31
CA ASN A 99 -4.02 15.72 -4.27
C ASN A 99 -4.09 16.68 -5.46
N ALA A 100 -4.26 16.16 -6.68
CA ALA A 100 -4.42 16.97 -7.88
C ALA A 100 -5.58 17.98 -7.74
N ILE A 101 -6.77 17.53 -7.32
CA ILE A 101 -7.94 18.40 -7.08
C ILE A 101 -7.64 19.43 -5.99
N LYS A 102 -7.05 18.98 -4.88
CA LYS A 102 -6.75 19.83 -3.72
C LYS A 102 -5.78 20.95 -4.08
N PHE A 103 -4.81 20.73 -4.95
CA PHE A 103 -3.75 21.70 -5.27
C PHE A 103 -3.95 22.46 -6.58
N THR A 104 -5.03 22.17 -7.32
CA THR A 104 -5.40 22.92 -8.53
C THR A 104 -6.33 24.09 -8.20
N PRO A 105 -6.03 25.32 -8.64
CA PRO A 105 -6.94 26.46 -8.53
C PRO A 105 -8.21 26.30 -9.40
N GLU A 106 -9.27 27.03 -9.04
CA GLU A 106 -10.51 27.12 -9.82
C GLU A 106 -10.23 27.39 -11.31
N GLY A 107 -10.97 26.69 -12.19
CA GLY A 107 -10.81 26.76 -13.65
C GLY A 107 -9.65 25.93 -14.20
N GLY A 108 -8.81 25.34 -13.34
CA GLY A 108 -7.75 24.43 -13.75
C GLY A 108 -8.25 23.07 -14.25
N THR A 109 -7.31 22.22 -14.63
CA THR A 109 -7.59 20.88 -15.17
C THR A 109 -6.86 19.81 -14.37
N VAL A 110 -7.57 18.72 -14.06
CA VAL A 110 -7.01 17.47 -13.54
C VAL A 110 -7.30 16.39 -14.57
N SER A 111 -6.27 15.62 -14.94
CA SER A 111 -6.36 14.58 -15.95
C SER A 111 -5.76 13.27 -15.46
N VAL A 112 -6.37 12.17 -15.88
CA VAL A 112 -5.82 10.82 -15.69
C VAL A 112 -5.69 10.15 -17.05
N SER A 113 -4.51 9.59 -17.32
CA SER A 113 -4.24 8.85 -18.54
C SER A 113 -3.72 7.45 -18.26
N VAL A 114 -4.06 6.52 -19.15
CA VAL A 114 -3.63 5.13 -19.10
C VAL A 114 -3.18 4.73 -20.50
N ALA A 115 -1.96 4.21 -20.60
CA ALA A 115 -1.42 3.67 -21.84
C ALA A 115 -0.69 2.34 -21.61
N GLU A 116 -0.63 1.53 -22.67
CA GLU A 116 0.16 0.31 -22.68
C GLU A 116 1.67 0.61 -22.79
N LYS A 117 2.46 -0.22 -22.14
CA LYS A 117 3.91 -0.34 -22.30
C LYS A 117 4.23 -1.81 -22.58
N GLN A 118 5.41 -2.09 -23.12
CA GLN A 118 5.84 -3.46 -23.44
C GLN A 118 5.70 -4.45 -22.28
N THR A 119 5.89 -4.01 -21.04
CA THR A 119 5.93 -4.86 -19.85
C THR A 119 4.80 -4.59 -18.85
N GLY A 120 3.77 -3.82 -19.23
CA GLY A 120 2.75 -3.39 -18.28
C GLY A 120 1.99 -2.15 -18.73
N LEU A 121 1.48 -1.40 -17.76
CA LEU A 121 0.77 -0.14 -17.97
C LEU A 121 1.61 1.03 -17.47
N ILE A 122 1.42 2.18 -18.11
CA ILE A 122 1.82 3.49 -17.60
C ILE A 122 0.56 4.30 -17.30
N ILE A 123 0.48 4.80 -16.08
CA ILE A 123 -0.63 5.60 -15.58
C ILE A 123 -0.07 6.96 -15.17
N SER A 124 -0.71 8.04 -15.61
CA SER A 124 -0.34 9.39 -15.20
C SER A 124 -1.54 10.16 -14.67
N VAL A 125 -1.33 10.87 -13.57
CA VAL A 125 -2.26 11.87 -13.04
C VAL A 125 -1.58 13.22 -13.18
N SER A 126 -2.16 14.11 -13.97
CA SER A 126 -1.60 15.43 -14.27
C SER A 126 -2.59 16.52 -13.89
N ASP A 127 -2.08 17.57 -13.27
CA ASP A 127 -2.83 18.76 -12.91
C ASP A 127 -2.16 20.05 -13.38
N THR A 128 -2.94 21.11 -13.52
CA THR A 128 -2.48 22.48 -13.79
C THR A 128 -2.45 23.31 -12.50
N GLY A 129 -2.05 22.69 -11.39
CA GLY A 129 -2.05 23.32 -10.08
C GLY A 129 -0.84 24.18 -9.79
N ILE A 130 -0.64 24.48 -8.51
CA ILE A 130 0.45 25.36 -8.04
C ILE A 130 1.87 24.79 -8.29
N GLY A 131 1.97 23.50 -8.61
CA GLY A 131 3.24 22.81 -8.76
C GLY A 131 4.05 22.69 -7.46
N ILE A 132 5.23 22.11 -7.58
CA ILE A 132 6.12 21.76 -6.48
C ILE A 132 7.55 22.10 -6.93
N SER A 133 8.31 22.83 -6.10
CA SER A 133 9.72 23.08 -6.37
C SER A 133 10.55 21.81 -6.21
N GLU A 134 11.68 21.71 -6.93
CA GLU A 134 12.56 20.53 -6.91
C GLU A 134 13.02 20.15 -5.49
N GLU A 135 13.40 21.14 -4.68
CA GLU A 135 13.75 20.95 -3.25
C GLU A 135 12.61 20.31 -2.46
N ASN A 136 11.37 20.71 -2.73
CA ASN A 136 10.20 20.18 -2.05
C ASN A 136 9.81 18.79 -2.55
N ILE A 137 10.10 18.42 -3.80
CA ILE A 137 9.87 17.06 -4.32
C ILE A 137 10.72 16.04 -3.54
N GLU A 138 12.00 16.34 -3.30
CA GLU A 138 12.88 15.45 -2.52
C GLU A 138 12.38 15.27 -1.08
N ARG A 139 11.82 16.33 -0.49
CA ARG A 139 11.25 16.29 0.86
C ARG A 139 9.95 15.49 0.92
N LEU A 140 9.05 15.66 -0.05
CA LEU A 140 7.77 14.93 -0.13
C LEU A 140 7.94 13.42 -0.32
N ALA A 141 9.12 12.97 -0.71
CA ALA A 141 9.45 11.54 -0.76
C ALA A 141 9.68 10.92 0.63
N LYS A 142 9.73 11.72 1.71
CA LYS A 142 9.92 11.26 3.09
C LYS A 142 8.60 11.24 3.86
N PRO A 143 8.37 10.25 4.74
CA PRO A 143 7.17 10.18 5.57
C PRO A 143 6.92 11.44 6.39
N PHE A 144 5.65 11.84 6.52
CA PHE A 144 5.19 12.99 7.32
C PHE A 144 5.65 14.38 6.87
N GLU A 145 6.41 14.49 5.78
CA GLU A 145 6.79 15.79 5.21
C GLU A 145 5.62 16.44 4.48
N GLN A 146 5.46 17.75 4.68
CA GLN A 146 4.46 18.57 4.00
C GLN A 146 5.07 19.90 3.58
N VAL A 147 4.70 20.36 2.38
CA VAL A 147 5.06 21.70 1.92
C VAL A 147 4.05 22.69 2.52
N ILE A 148 4.46 23.37 3.60
CA ILE A 148 3.70 24.48 4.18
C ILE A 148 4.15 25.75 3.48
N ASP A 149 3.43 26.16 2.44
CA ASP A 149 3.71 27.43 1.78
C ASP A 149 2.87 28.55 2.38
N ARG A 150 3.44 29.76 2.52
CA ARG A 150 2.79 30.88 3.23
C ARG A 150 1.52 31.40 2.52
N ASN A 151 1.37 31.07 1.24
CA ASN A 151 0.20 31.43 0.42
C ASN A 151 -0.84 30.31 0.29
N THR A 152 -0.52 29.08 0.70
CA THR A 152 -1.51 28.00 0.79
C THR A 152 -2.05 27.99 2.21
N LYS A 153 -3.23 28.59 2.43
CA LYS A 153 -4.03 28.33 3.64
C LYS A 153 -3.94 26.84 3.94
N SER A 154 -3.45 26.48 5.14
CA SER A 154 -3.12 25.11 5.57
C SER A 154 -4.01 24.06 4.92
N LYS A 155 -3.54 23.53 3.79
CA LYS A 155 -4.29 22.58 2.99
C LYS A 155 -4.06 21.23 3.65
N GLU A 156 -4.97 20.82 4.53
CA GLU A 156 -4.91 19.61 5.38
C GLU A 156 -4.40 18.38 4.64
N GLY A 157 -3.37 17.74 5.16
CA GLY A 157 -2.81 16.49 4.66
C GLY A 157 -2.04 15.79 5.77
N THR A 158 -1.75 14.51 5.57
CA THR A 158 -1.02 13.68 6.54
C THR A 158 0.48 13.64 6.22
N GLY A 159 0.86 14.00 4.98
CA GLY A 159 2.20 13.81 4.44
C GLY A 159 2.50 12.36 4.05
N LEU A 160 1.56 11.42 4.26
CA LEU A 160 1.78 10.00 4.01
C LEU A 160 1.29 9.54 2.63
N GLY A 161 0.29 10.21 2.06
CA GLY A 161 -0.39 9.71 0.85
C GLY A 161 0.53 9.47 -0.34
N LEU A 162 1.50 10.34 -0.60
CA LEU A 162 2.46 10.17 -1.72
C LEU A 162 3.47 9.06 -1.44
N VAL A 163 4.00 8.98 -0.22
CA VAL A 163 4.95 7.93 0.19
C VAL A 163 4.29 6.56 0.13
N LEU A 164 3.08 6.43 0.69
CA LEU A 164 2.30 5.20 0.62
C LEU A 164 1.99 4.82 -0.83
N SER A 165 1.64 5.80 -1.68
CA SER A 165 1.39 5.54 -3.09
C SER A 165 2.63 4.98 -3.80
N LYS A 166 3.81 5.57 -3.54
CA LYS A 166 5.09 5.10 -4.06
C LYS A 166 5.37 3.66 -3.59
N SER A 167 5.26 3.39 -2.29
CA SER A 167 5.52 2.07 -1.73
C SER A 167 4.57 0.99 -2.26
N LEU A 168 3.27 1.30 -2.38
CA LEU A 168 2.31 0.36 -2.98
C LEU A 168 2.66 0.05 -4.43
N VAL A 169 3.06 1.05 -5.22
CA VAL A 169 3.52 0.84 -6.61
C VAL A 169 4.80 0.00 -6.65
N GLU A 170 5.76 0.27 -5.78
CA GLU A 170 7.02 -0.47 -5.70
C GLU A 170 6.80 -1.94 -5.27
N LEU A 171 5.85 -2.20 -4.36
CA LEU A 171 5.44 -3.56 -4.00
C LEU A 171 4.84 -4.34 -5.18
N HIS A 172 4.22 -3.66 -6.15
CA HIS A 172 3.77 -4.30 -7.39
C HIS A 172 4.92 -4.54 -8.38
N GLY A 173 6.17 -4.16 -8.06
CA GLY A 173 7.30 -4.16 -9.01
C GLY A 173 7.25 -2.99 -9.99
N GLY A 174 6.47 -1.95 -9.68
CA GLY A 174 6.31 -0.75 -10.47
C GLY A 174 7.39 0.30 -10.25
N ASN A 175 7.27 1.42 -10.97
CA ASN A 175 8.07 2.61 -10.77
C ASN A 175 7.13 3.79 -10.52
N PHE A 176 7.55 4.73 -9.69
CA PHE A 176 6.80 5.94 -9.35
C PHE A 176 7.67 7.18 -9.58
N LYS A 177 7.16 8.16 -10.32
CA LYS A 177 7.87 9.38 -10.68
C LYS A 177 6.97 10.59 -10.53
N ILE A 178 7.51 11.67 -9.99
CA ILE A 178 6.88 12.99 -9.94
C ILE A 178 7.66 13.92 -10.87
N ASN A 179 6.95 14.65 -11.72
CA ASN A 179 7.48 15.77 -12.48
C ASN A 179 6.61 17.00 -12.19
N SER A 180 7.19 18.07 -11.70
CA SER A 180 6.43 19.27 -11.33
C SER A 180 7.26 20.52 -11.53
N GLU A 181 6.57 21.61 -11.88
CA GLU A 181 7.14 22.93 -12.00
C GLU A 181 6.17 23.92 -11.34
N VAL A 182 6.72 24.83 -10.53
CA VAL A 182 5.96 25.85 -9.78
C VAL A 182 5.14 26.70 -10.75
N ASP A 183 3.87 26.92 -10.41
CA ASP A 183 2.87 27.65 -11.20
C ASP A 183 2.51 27.04 -12.58
N VAL A 184 3.03 25.84 -12.89
CA VAL A 184 2.70 25.09 -14.11
C VAL A 184 1.81 23.89 -13.78
N GLY A 185 2.19 23.13 -12.74
CA GLY A 185 1.42 21.98 -12.28
C GLY A 185 2.27 20.77 -11.91
N THR A 186 1.60 19.64 -11.70
CA THR A 186 2.24 18.38 -11.30
C THR A 186 1.78 17.25 -12.20
N THR A 187 2.69 16.39 -12.59
CA THR A 187 2.40 15.09 -13.21
C THR A 187 3.04 14.00 -12.38
N VAL A 188 2.21 13.13 -11.83
CA VAL A 188 2.65 11.90 -11.16
C VAL A 188 2.42 10.74 -12.10
N THR A 189 3.48 10.03 -12.44
CA THR A 189 3.45 8.88 -13.33
C THR A 189 3.88 7.64 -12.57
N PHE A 190 3.10 6.58 -12.66
CA PHE A 190 3.50 5.27 -12.16
C PHE A 190 3.30 4.17 -13.19
N THR A 191 4.06 3.08 -13.03
CA THR A 191 3.93 1.90 -13.90
C THR A 191 3.52 0.69 -13.09
N LEU A 192 2.67 -0.15 -13.65
CA LEU A 192 2.36 -1.47 -13.10
C LEU A 192 2.75 -2.52 -14.14
N PRO A 193 3.54 -3.55 -13.78
CA PRO A 193 3.85 -4.62 -14.73
C PRO A 193 2.58 -5.45 -15.04
N ASN A 194 2.61 -6.24 -16.12
CA ASN A 194 1.48 -7.13 -16.47
C ASN A 194 1.18 -8.15 -15.36
N THR A 195 2.24 -8.59 -14.68
CA THR A 195 2.21 -9.45 -13.49
C THR A 195 3.18 -8.86 -12.48
N PRO A 196 2.86 -8.84 -11.18
CA PRO A 196 3.75 -8.30 -10.16
C PRO A 196 5.11 -9.00 -10.21
N ALA A 197 6.19 -8.25 -9.97
CA ALA A 197 7.49 -8.88 -9.78
C ALA A 197 7.44 -9.75 -8.50
N PRO A 198 8.10 -10.92 -8.48
CA PRO A 198 8.27 -11.65 -7.22
C PRO A 198 8.92 -10.72 -6.19
N PRO A 199 8.57 -10.83 -4.89
CA PRO A 199 9.21 -10.06 -3.83
C PRO A 199 10.73 -10.19 -4.01
N LYS A 200 11.46 -9.07 -3.99
CA LYS A 200 12.91 -9.16 -3.87
C LYS A 200 13.18 -9.89 -2.57
N GLU A 201 13.82 -11.04 -2.64
CA GLU A 201 14.46 -11.63 -1.47
C GLU A 201 15.47 -10.59 -0.98
N GLU A 202 15.09 -9.79 0.02
CA GLU A 202 16.06 -9.04 0.78
C GLU A 202 16.92 -10.10 1.47
N GLU A 203 18.14 -10.31 0.97
CA GLU A 203 19.17 -10.95 1.76
C GLU A 203 19.19 -10.22 3.09
N PRO A 204 19.03 -10.91 4.24
CA PRO A 204 18.95 -10.23 5.52
C PRO A 204 20.19 -9.36 5.66
N GLU A 205 20.00 -8.04 5.80
CA GLU A 205 21.09 -7.16 6.20
C GLU A 205 21.62 -7.71 7.52
N VAL A 206 22.85 -8.25 7.46
CA VAL A 206 23.56 -8.74 8.63
C VAL A 206 23.85 -7.53 9.51
N THR A 207 22.91 -7.20 10.39
CA THR A 207 23.11 -6.18 11.42
C THR A 207 24.17 -6.66 12.39
N ASP A 208 25.00 -5.74 12.90
CA ASP A 208 26.12 -6.04 13.80
C ASP A 208 25.73 -6.90 15.02
N VAL A 209 24.45 -6.80 15.42
CA VAL A 209 23.84 -7.61 16.48
C VAL A 209 23.80 -9.09 16.13
N SER A 210 23.52 -9.47 14.88
CA SER A 210 23.52 -10.86 14.42
C SER A 210 24.93 -11.46 14.38
N ASN A 211 25.95 -10.65 14.09
CA ASN A 211 27.35 -11.05 14.24
C ASN A 211 27.73 -11.24 15.71
N GLU A 212 27.27 -10.37 16.63
CA GLU A 212 27.52 -10.54 18.07
C GLU A 212 26.83 -11.79 18.64
N PHE A 213 25.61 -12.11 18.22
CA PHE A 213 24.94 -13.35 18.63
C PHE A 213 25.65 -14.61 18.09
N SER A 214 26.14 -14.57 16.85
CA SER A 214 26.91 -15.70 16.28
C SER A 214 28.25 -15.87 17.01
N LYS A 215 28.94 -14.76 17.32
CA LYS A 215 30.20 -14.78 18.08
C LYS A 215 30.01 -15.30 19.50
N LEU A 216 28.91 -14.90 20.15
CA LEU A 216 28.56 -15.39 21.48
C LEU A 216 28.20 -16.88 21.47
N ALA A 217 27.57 -17.37 20.40
CA ALA A 217 27.28 -18.80 20.23
C ALA A 217 28.55 -19.62 20.04
N ASP A 218 29.50 -19.12 19.24
CA ASP A 218 30.81 -19.76 19.04
C ASP A 218 31.65 -19.75 20.34
N ASP A 219 31.67 -18.63 21.07
CA ASP A 219 32.37 -18.52 22.36
C ASP A 219 31.79 -19.48 23.43
N ILE A 220 30.47 -19.73 23.41
CA ILE A 220 29.81 -20.69 24.31
C ILE A 220 30.16 -22.14 23.90
N ALA A 221 30.25 -22.42 22.60
CA ALA A 221 30.63 -23.75 22.10
C ALA A 221 32.07 -24.13 22.51
N ASP A 222 33.01 -23.19 22.42
CA ASP A 222 34.41 -23.40 22.84
C ASP A 222 34.53 -23.68 24.35
N ILE A 223 33.66 -23.08 25.18
CA ILE A 223 33.61 -23.33 26.63
C ILE A 223 33.02 -24.72 26.96
N LEU A 224 32.05 -25.17 26.15
CA LEU A 224 31.45 -26.50 26.31
C LEU A 224 32.39 -27.61 25.83
N GLU A 225 33.17 -27.39 24.77
CA GLU A 225 34.18 -28.36 24.31
C GLU A 225 35.38 -28.49 25.25
N THR A 226 35.71 -27.43 26.02
CA THR A 226 36.79 -27.47 27.01
C THR A 226 36.38 -28.08 28.35
N SER A 227 35.09 -28.34 28.57
CA SER A 227 34.57 -28.92 29.82
C SER A 227 34.20 -30.42 29.74
N GLU A 228 34.32 -31.07 28.58
CA GLU A 228 34.06 -32.52 28.42
C GLU A 228 35.28 -33.43 28.65
N ASN A 229 36.41 -32.90 29.09
CA ASN A 229 37.61 -33.71 29.33
C ASN A 229 37.86 -34.00 30.82
N GLU A 230 36.85 -34.44 31.56
CA GLU A 230 37.03 -35.08 32.87
C GLU A 230 35.84 -35.96 33.30
N ALA A 231 35.47 -36.96 32.49
CA ALA A 231 34.75 -38.14 32.97
C ALA A 231 34.95 -39.33 32.03
N MET A 232 35.96 -40.15 32.32
CA MET A 232 36.09 -41.51 31.78
C MET A 232 35.24 -42.49 32.60
N VAL A 233 34.70 -43.51 31.90
CA VAL A 233 34.11 -44.80 32.35
C VAL A 233 32.65 -44.67 32.83
N ASP A 234 31.62 -45.32 32.26
CA ASP A 234 31.48 -46.74 31.87
C ASP A 234 30.30 -46.93 30.87
N GLU A 235 30.34 -48.04 30.14
CA GLU A 235 29.53 -48.38 28.97
C GLU A 235 28.01 -48.54 29.23
N GLY A 236 27.18 -48.01 28.32
CA GLY A 236 25.73 -48.28 28.31
C GLY A 236 24.95 -47.49 27.25
N THR A 237 24.71 -48.14 26.12
CA THR A 237 23.80 -47.83 24.99
C THR A 237 22.74 -46.74 25.22
N VAL A 238 22.58 -45.76 24.29
CA VAL A 238 21.35 -45.51 23.50
C VAL A 238 21.66 -44.54 22.33
N SER A 239 21.30 -44.98 21.13
CA SER A 239 21.28 -44.22 19.87
C SER A 239 20.11 -43.24 19.83
N TYR A 240 20.34 -42.00 19.40
CA TYR A 240 19.28 -41.15 18.83
C TYR A 240 19.74 -40.62 17.46
N ALA A 241 19.07 -41.12 16.43
CA ALA A 241 19.18 -40.62 15.06
C ALA A 241 18.39 -39.31 14.92
N TYR A 242 19.00 -38.32 14.28
CA TYR A 242 18.32 -37.12 13.80
C TYR A 242 17.34 -37.51 12.68
N GLN A 243 16.03 -37.24 12.86
CA GLN A 243 15.05 -37.26 11.78
C GLN A 243 14.69 -35.81 11.42
N GLN A 244 14.84 -35.46 10.14
CA GLN A 244 14.32 -34.22 9.57
C GLN A 244 12.78 -34.28 9.45
N PRO A 245 12.07 -33.14 9.58
CA PRO A 245 10.63 -33.12 9.44
C PRO A 245 10.22 -33.27 7.97
N VAL A 246 9.37 -34.26 7.70
CA VAL A 246 8.69 -34.44 6.41
C VAL A 246 7.38 -33.65 6.46
N PHE A 247 7.26 -32.58 5.67
CA PHE A 247 5.97 -31.96 5.39
C PHE A 247 5.27 -32.75 4.28
N THR A 248 4.10 -33.29 4.58
CA THR A 248 3.22 -33.93 3.59
C THR A 248 2.18 -32.92 3.13
N GLU A 249 2.02 -32.80 1.82
CA GLU A 249 0.87 -32.14 1.19
C GLU A 249 -0.36 -33.01 1.40
N GLU A 250 -1.40 -32.48 2.07
CA GLU A 250 -2.74 -33.05 2.01
C GLU A 250 -3.60 -32.22 1.05
N THR A 251 -3.97 -32.85 -0.06
CA THR A 251 -5.07 -32.44 -0.93
C THR A 251 -6.42 -32.72 -0.24
N PRO A 252 -7.42 -31.84 -0.26
CA PRO A 252 -8.75 -32.16 0.26
C PRO A 252 -9.50 -33.05 -0.74
N ASP A 253 -9.72 -34.32 -0.37
CA ASP A 253 -10.53 -35.26 -1.15
C ASP A 253 -12.02 -35.08 -0.86
N GLU A 254 -12.80 -35.12 -1.93
CA GLU A 254 -14.25 -35.07 -1.99
C GLU A 254 -14.89 -36.23 -1.21
N GLN A 255 -15.75 -35.93 -0.22
CA GLN A 255 -16.67 -36.93 0.34
C GLN A 255 -18.08 -36.74 -0.24
N TYR A 256 -18.40 -37.57 -1.23
CA TYR A 256 -19.77 -37.91 -1.61
C TYR A 256 -20.43 -38.72 -0.49
N HIS A 257 -21.45 -38.16 0.16
CA HIS A 257 -22.45 -38.93 0.87
C HIS A 257 -23.73 -39.00 0.02
N HIS A 258 -24.04 -40.19 -0.50
CA HIS A 258 -25.38 -40.52 -0.95
C HIS A 258 -26.26 -40.78 0.28
N ASP A 259 -27.30 -39.97 0.45
CA ASP A 259 -28.45 -40.32 1.30
C ASP A 259 -29.63 -40.68 0.39
N GLU A 260 -30.30 -41.80 0.70
CA GLU A 260 -31.33 -42.46 -0.11
C GLU A 260 -32.72 -41.79 -0.03
N THR A 261 -32.83 -40.57 0.49
CA THR A 261 -34.13 -39.88 0.55
C THR A 261 -34.00 -38.44 0.05
N GLY A 262 -33.96 -38.29 -1.28
CA GLY A 262 -33.90 -37.01 -1.94
C GLY A 262 -35.09 -36.11 -1.60
N ASN A 263 -34.92 -35.20 -0.63
CA ASN A 263 -35.56 -33.88 -0.64
C ASN A 263 -34.99 -32.90 0.43
N SER A 264 -34.76 -31.65 -0.02
CA SER A 264 -35.09 -30.36 0.65
C SER A 264 -33.97 -29.43 1.19
N ARG A 265 -33.95 -28.23 0.59
CA ARG A 265 -34.03 -26.84 1.14
C ARG A 265 -32.98 -26.28 2.12
N PRO A 266 -32.69 -24.95 2.04
CA PRO A 266 -31.77 -24.26 2.93
C PRO A 266 -32.47 -23.72 4.19
N ALA A 267 -31.77 -23.73 5.31
CA ALA A 267 -32.06 -23.00 6.54
C ALA A 267 -30.71 -22.63 7.18
N ALA A 268 -30.49 -21.52 7.86
CA ALA A 268 -31.18 -20.26 8.12
C ALA A 268 -30.08 -19.31 8.65
#